data_AF-A0A3B5KJF5-F1
#
_entry.id   AF-A0A3B5KJF5-F1
#
_cell.length_a   1.000
_cell.length_b   1.000
_cell.length_c   1.000
_cell.angle_alpha   90.00
_cell.angle_beta   90.00
_cell.angle_gamma   90.00
#
_symmetry.space_group_name_H-M   'P 1'
#
loop_
_entity.id
_entity.type
_entity.pdbx_description
1 polymer ?
#
loop_
_entity_poly.entity_id
_entity_poly.type
_entity_poly.pdbx_seq_one_letter_code
_entity_poly.pdbx_strand_id
1 'polypeptide(L)'
;LAGNPLPSAAVTILLAWIYPSCGLYFHIGETEKKCFIEEIPDETMVIGKYRTQLWDKQTGSFLPSTPGLGMHVEIKDPDTKIILSRQYGSEGRFTFTSHTPGEHQICLHSNSTKMALFAGGKLVGTSPQTDTLTVY
;
A
#
# COMPACT_ATOMS: atom_id res chain seq x y z
N LEU A 1 4.79 -33.49 45.98
CA LEU A 1 3.73 -32.81 45.19
C LEU A 1 4.43 -31.87 44.21
N ALA A 2 4.81 -32.37 43.02
CA ALA A 2 5.47 -31.57 42.00
C ALA A 2 4.40 -30.76 41.25
N GLY A 3 4.36 -29.44 41.45
CA GLY A 3 3.43 -28.55 40.78
C GLY A 3 3.78 -28.41 39.30
N ASN A 4 2.85 -28.80 38.43
CA ASN A 4 2.99 -28.69 36.98
C ASN A 4 2.93 -27.21 36.54
N PRO A 5 3.97 -26.63 35.91
CA PRO A 5 3.91 -25.28 35.35
C PRO A 5 3.45 -25.34 33.88
N LEU A 6 2.26 -25.89 33.61
CA LEU A 6 1.73 -26.00 32.24
C LEU A 6 0.96 -24.76 31.68
N PRO A 7 0.32 -23.87 32.47
CA PRO A 7 -0.56 -22.86 31.87
C PRO A 7 0.17 -21.66 31.27
N SER A 8 1.37 -21.28 31.75
CA SER A 8 2.06 -20.07 31.28
C SER A 8 2.72 -20.25 29.90
N ALA A 9 3.24 -21.45 29.62
CA ALA A 9 3.83 -21.78 28.32
C ALA A 9 2.76 -21.86 27.21
N ALA A 10 1.59 -22.40 27.52
CA ALA A 10 0.48 -22.47 26.58
C ALA A 10 -0.06 -21.07 26.23
N VAL A 11 -0.16 -20.17 27.22
CA VAL A 11 -0.60 -18.79 27.02
C VAL A 11 0.39 -18.00 26.16
N THR A 12 1.70 -18.13 26.41
CA THR A 12 2.73 -17.44 25.62
C THR A 12 2.77 -17.89 24.15
N ILE A 13 2.56 -19.18 23.88
CA ILE A 13 2.44 -19.71 22.51
C ILE A 13 1.20 -19.16 21.80
N LEU A 14 0.07 -19.03 22.52
CA LEU A 14 -1.17 -18.50 21.96
C LEU A 14 -1.05 -17.02 21.59
N LEU A 15 -0.37 -16.21 22.42
CA LEU A 15 -0.12 -14.79 22.13
C LEU A 15 0.84 -14.60 20.94
N ALA A 16 1.78 -15.52 20.72
CA ALA A 16 2.72 -15.47 19.61
C ALA A 16 2.07 -15.71 18.23
N TRP A 17 0.83 -16.19 18.16
CA TRP A 17 0.11 -16.39 16.90
C TRP A 17 -0.72 -15.19 16.45
N ILE A 18 -0.80 -14.11 17.26
CA ILE A 18 -1.61 -12.93 16.95
C ILE A 18 -0.81 -11.87 16.19
N TYR A 19 0.35 -12.18 15.60
CA TYR A 19 1.06 -11.20 14.78
C TYR A 19 0.15 -10.72 13.62
N PRO A 20 -0.30 -9.45 13.61
CA PRO A 20 -1.13 -8.96 12.54
C PRO A 20 -0.25 -8.79 11.29
N SER A 21 -0.72 -9.29 10.14
CA SER A 21 -0.15 -8.92 8.86
C SER A 21 -0.54 -7.47 8.56
N CYS A 22 0.39 -6.53 8.68
CA CYS A 22 0.13 -5.12 8.38
C CYS A 22 -0.05 -4.91 6.87
N GLY A 23 -1.14 -4.24 6.50
CA GLY A 23 -1.48 -3.90 5.12
C GLY A 23 -2.66 -2.94 5.12
N LEU A 24 -2.53 -1.81 4.44
CA LEU A 24 -3.55 -0.76 4.37
C LEU A 24 -4.41 -0.95 3.13
N TYR A 25 -5.66 -1.31 3.35
CA TYR A 25 -6.66 -1.41 2.29
C TYR A 25 -7.36 -0.07 2.14
N PHE A 26 -7.40 0.45 0.93
CA PHE A 26 -8.04 1.72 0.65
C PHE A 26 -8.73 1.72 -0.71
N HIS A 27 -9.73 2.60 -0.84
CA HIS A 27 -10.47 2.78 -2.07
C HIS A 27 -10.00 4.06 -2.77
N ILE A 28 -9.85 3.97 -4.10
CA ILE A 28 -9.50 5.10 -4.97
C ILE A 28 -10.57 5.21 -6.05
N GLY A 29 -11.20 6.38 -6.15
CA GLY A 29 -12.03 6.76 -7.31
C GLY A 29 -11.22 6.98 -8.58
N GLU A 30 -11.89 7.07 -9.74
CA GLU A 30 -11.22 7.18 -11.05
C GLU A 30 -10.31 8.42 -11.18
N THR A 31 -10.74 9.55 -10.60
CA THR A 31 -9.99 10.81 -10.59
C THR A 31 -9.42 11.15 -9.21
N GLU A 32 -9.44 10.18 -8.29
CA GLU A 32 -8.98 10.40 -6.92
C GLU A 32 -7.48 10.16 -6.80
N LYS A 33 -6.78 11.10 -6.19
CA LYS A 33 -5.37 10.97 -5.79
C LYS A 33 -5.32 10.76 -4.29
N LYS A 34 -4.73 9.65 -3.86
CA LYS A 34 -4.49 9.34 -2.44
C LYS A 34 -3.03 9.56 -2.13
N CYS A 35 -2.74 10.42 -1.16
CA CYS A 35 -1.38 10.74 -0.74
C CYS A 35 -1.16 10.32 0.71
N PHE A 36 -0.01 9.71 0.95
CA PHE A 36 0.49 9.29 2.25
C PHE A 36 1.71 10.16 2.58
N ILE A 37 1.76 10.70 3.79
CA ILE A 37 2.87 11.53 4.25
C ILE A 37 3.67 10.68 5.22
N GLU A 38 4.95 10.52 4.93
CA GLU A 38 5.84 9.58 5.64
C GLU A 38 7.11 10.30 6.04
N GLU A 39 7.48 10.19 7.32
CA GLU A 39 8.75 10.74 7.82
C GLU A 39 9.86 9.74 7.51
N ILE A 40 10.79 10.12 6.63
CA ILE A 40 11.86 9.24 6.16
C ILE A 40 13.20 9.88 6.54
N PRO A 41 14.15 9.12 7.11
CA PRO A 41 15.48 9.63 7.41
C PRO A 41 16.31 9.88 6.14
N ASP A 42 17.51 10.44 6.34
CA ASP A 42 18.45 10.73 5.27
C ASP A 42 19.06 9.46 4.67
N GLU A 43 19.46 9.53 3.40
CA GLU A 43 20.10 8.47 2.60
C GLU A 43 19.48 7.08 2.74
N THR A 44 18.15 7.05 2.68
CA THR A 44 17.37 5.88 3.05
C THR A 44 16.60 5.35 1.86
N MET A 45 16.75 4.06 1.55
CA MET A 45 16.06 3.44 0.40
C MET A 45 14.71 2.89 0.82
N VAL A 46 13.66 3.33 0.12
CA VAL A 46 12.29 2.96 0.43
C VAL A 46 11.68 2.17 -0.70
N ILE A 47 11.12 1.01 -0.34
CA ILE A 47 10.43 0.11 -1.27
C ILE A 47 8.94 0.04 -0.91
N GLY A 48 8.09 0.47 -1.84
CA GLY A 48 6.64 0.33 -1.75
C GLY A 48 6.12 -0.73 -2.70
N LYS A 49 5.22 -1.59 -2.23
CA LYS A 49 4.53 -2.61 -3.04
C LYS A 49 3.05 -2.30 -3.06
N TYR A 50 2.39 -2.40 -4.20
CA TYR A 50 0.96 -2.19 -4.27
C TYR A 50 0.30 -3.21 -5.19
N ARG A 51 -0.97 -3.47 -4.92
CA ARG A 51 -1.85 -4.25 -5.77
C ARG A 51 -3.20 -3.55 -5.88
N THR A 52 -3.70 -3.47 -7.10
CA THR A 52 -5.05 -2.97 -7.39
C THR A 52 -5.96 -4.15 -7.68
N GLN A 53 -7.22 -4.01 -7.26
CA GLN A 53 -8.30 -4.95 -7.56
C GLN A 53 -9.53 -4.15 -7.96
N LEU A 54 -10.33 -4.69 -8.88
CA LEU A 54 -11.61 -4.11 -9.24
C LEU A 54 -12.71 -4.77 -8.42
N TRP A 55 -13.50 -3.98 -7.71
CA TRP A 55 -14.69 -4.48 -7.02
C TRP A 55 -15.87 -4.50 -7.99
N ASP A 56 -16.35 -5.70 -8.34
CA ASP A 56 -17.57 -5.87 -9.12
C ASP A 56 -18.79 -5.98 -8.19
N LYS A 57 -19.71 -5.03 -8.33
CA LYS A 57 -20.94 -4.97 -7.54
C LYS A 57 -21.95 -6.06 -7.93
N GLN A 58 -21.91 -6.56 -9.16
CA GLN A 58 -22.88 -7.57 -9.62
C GLN A 58 -22.59 -8.94 -9.04
N THR A 59 -21.30 -9.30 -8.95
CA THR A 59 -20.85 -10.60 -8.43
C THR A 59 -20.38 -10.55 -6.97
N GLY A 60 -20.32 -9.36 -6.36
CA GLY A 60 -19.83 -9.16 -4.99
C GLY A 60 -18.39 -9.65 -4.81
N SER A 61 -17.59 -9.61 -5.88
CA SER A 61 -16.28 -10.26 -5.95
C SER A 61 -15.19 -9.30 -6.45
N PHE A 62 -13.95 -9.57 -6.03
CA PHE A 62 -12.76 -8.89 -6.55
C PHE A 62 -12.32 -9.55 -7.85
N LEU A 63 -12.40 -8.80 -8.95
CA LEU A 63 -11.88 -9.24 -10.23
C LEU A 63 -10.40 -8.83 -10.37
N PRO A 64 -9.56 -9.66 -11.01
CA PRO A 64 -8.23 -9.23 -11.41
C PRO A 64 -8.36 -8.00 -12.30
N SER A 65 -7.58 -6.96 -12.01
CA SER A 65 -7.62 -5.71 -12.78
C SER A 65 -7.47 -5.99 -14.27
N THR A 66 -8.36 -5.41 -15.08
CA THR A 66 -8.35 -5.57 -16.53
C THR A 66 -7.02 -5.13 -17.16
N PRO A 67 -6.58 -5.80 -18.24
CA PRO A 67 -5.41 -5.37 -19.00
C PRO A 67 -5.57 -3.91 -19.44
N GLY A 68 -4.57 -3.05 -19.14
CA GLY A 68 -4.61 -1.61 -19.43
C GLY A 68 -4.97 -0.72 -18.24
N LEU A 69 -5.38 -1.29 -17.10
CA LEU A 69 -5.46 -0.56 -15.83
C LEU A 69 -4.08 -0.46 -15.18
N GLY A 70 -3.75 0.74 -14.69
CA GLY A 70 -2.46 1.01 -14.06
C GLY A 70 -2.54 2.05 -12.94
N MET A 71 -1.48 2.12 -12.14
CA MET A 71 -1.33 3.07 -11.03
C MET A 71 -0.19 4.03 -11.31
N HIS A 72 -0.46 5.33 -11.26
CA HIS A 72 0.58 6.34 -11.28
C HIS A 72 1.07 6.57 -9.86
N VAL A 73 2.38 6.45 -9.66
CA VAL A 73 3.03 6.73 -8.39
C VAL A 73 3.85 8.00 -8.55
N GLU A 74 3.56 8.99 -7.73
CA GLU A 74 4.28 10.26 -7.64
C GLU A 74 4.79 10.43 -6.22
N ILE A 75 6.08 10.71 -6.05
CA ILE A 75 6.74 10.88 -4.76
C ILE A 75 7.42 12.24 -4.74
N LYS A 76 7.16 12.99 -3.68
CA LYS A 76 7.82 14.26 -3.39
C LYS A 76 8.64 14.17 -2.12
N ASP A 77 9.79 14.83 -2.12
CA ASP A 77 10.61 15.05 -0.94
C ASP A 77 10.02 16.15 -0.03
N PRO A 78 10.62 16.41 1.14
CA PRO A 78 10.16 17.44 2.07
C PRO A 78 10.17 18.86 1.48
N ASP A 79 11.01 19.11 0.47
CA ASP A 79 11.09 20.37 -0.28
C ASP A 79 10.07 20.45 -1.42
N THR A 80 9.12 19.51 -1.47
CA THR A 80 8.05 19.38 -2.48
C THR A 80 8.52 19.08 -3.90
N LYS A 81 9.80 18.72 -4.08
CA LYS A 81 10.38 18.35 -5.36
C LYS A 81 10.02 16.90 -5.68
N ILE A 82 9.63 16.68 -6.94
CA ILE A 82 9.27 15.35 -7.43
C ILE A 82 10.54 14.52 -7.60
N ILE A 83 10.67 13.46 -6.81
CA ILE A 83 11.81 12.52 -6.86
C ILE A 83 11.47 11.24 -7.65
N LEU A 84 10.19 10.89 -7.75
CA LEU A 84 9.70 9.80 -8.59
C LEU A 84 8.34 10.17 -9.17
N SER A 85 8.15 9.95 -10.48
CA SER A 85 6.84 10.02 -11.13
C SER A 85 6.82 8.98 -12.24
N ARG A 86 6.05 7.91 -12.04
CA ARG A 86 6.02 6.80 -13.00
C ARG A 86 4.67 6.08 -13.01
N GLN A 87 4.28 5.67 -14.21
CA GLN A 87 3.14 4.79 -14.42
C GLN A 87 3.56 3.33 -14.27
N TYR A 88 2.81 2.59 -13.45
CA TYR A 88 2.96 1.15 -13.26
C TYR A 88 1.65 0.43 -13.62
N GLY A 89 1.69 -0.90 -13.68
CA GLY A 89 0.54 -1.75 -13.98
C GLY A 89 -0.45 -1.88 -12.82
N SER A 90 -1.28 -2.92 -12.85
CA SER A 90 -2.25 -3.20 -11.78
C SER A 90 -1.61 -3.69 -10.49
N GLU A 91 -0.43 -4.30 -10.56
CA GLU A 91 0.37 -4.74 -9.43
C GLU A 91 1.83 -4.36 -9.69
N GLY A 92 2.54 -3.91 -8.66
CA GLY A 92 3.89 -3.42 -8.85
C GLY A 92 4.64 -3.10 -7.57
N ARG A 93 5.93 -2.82 -7.75
CA ARG A 93 6.85 -2.35 -6.70
C ARG A 93 7.56 -1.11 -7.21
N PHE A 94 7.55 -0.05 -6.41
CA PHE A 94 8.33 1.16 -6.64
C PHE A 94 9.44 1.26 -5.60
N THR A 95 10.54 1.91 -5.98
CA THR A 95 11.70 2.13 -5.12
C THR A 95 12.20 3.55 -5.33
N PHE A 96 12.52 4.25 -4.25
CA PHE A 96 13.18 5.55 -4.27
C PHE A 96 14.17 5.66 -3.10
N THR A 97 15.06 6.63 -3.15
CA THR A 97 15.99 6.97 -2.07
C THR A 97 15.68 8.37 -1.57
N SER A 98 15.55 8.52 -0.26
CA SER A 98 15.47 9.81 0.43
C SER A 98 16.87 10.39 0.53
N HIS A 99 17.08 11.63 0.08
CA HIS A 99 18.33 12.38 0.23
C HIS A 99 18.20 13.57 1.20
N THR A 100 17.00 13.79 1.72
CA THR A 100 16.70 14.86 2.67
C THR A 100 15.77 14.27 3.73
N PRO A 101 16.12 14.29 5.01
CA PRO A 101 15.25 13.74 6.05
C PRO A 101 13.99 14.59 6.20
N GLY A 102 12.85 13.94 6.43
CA GLY A 102 11.58 14.60 6.74
C GLY A 102 10.38 14.00 6.03
N GLU A 103 9.31 14.80 5.94
CA GLU A 103 8.02 14.41 5.40
C GLU A 103 8.04 14.25 3.87
N HIS A 104 8.08 13.00 3.42
CA HIS A 104 7.89 12.66 2.01
C HIS A 104 6.42 12.44 1.71
N GLN A 105 5.98 12.91 0.55
CA GLN A 105 4.60 12.71 0.08
C GLN A 105 4.57 11.64 -1.00
N ILE A 106 3.96 10.49 -0.70
CA ILE A 106 3.79 9.37 -1.63
C ILE A 106 2.35 9.35 -2.11
N CYS A 107 2.12 9.65 -3.39
CA CYS A 107 0.80 9.72 -3.97
C CYS A 107 0.54 8.62 -5.01
N LEU A 108 -0.63 8.01 -4.92
CA LEU A 108 -1.14 7.00 -5.83
C LEU A 108 -2.41 7.52 -6.49
N HIS A 109 -2.49 7.44 -7.82
CA HIS A 109 -3.72 7.74 -8.57
C HIS A 109 -3.87 6.86 -9.82
N SER A 110 -5.11 6.56 -10.19
CA SER A 110 -5.41 5.84 -11.44
C SER A 110 -5.04 6.71 -12.64
N ASN A 111 -4.49 6.09 -13.69
CA ASN A 111 -4.32 6.74 -15.01
C ASN A 111 -5.50 6.45 -15.94
N SER A 112 -6.32 5.44 -15.62
CA SER A 112 -7.46 5.09 -16.43
C SER A 112 -8.62 6.04 -16.15
N THR A 113 -8.91 6.94 -17.09
CA THR A 113 -10.13 7.78 -17.15
C THR A 113 -11.26 7.16 -17.98
N LYS A 114 -11.04 5.93 -18.50
CA LYS A 114 -11.88 5.34 -19.57
C LYS A 114 -12.63 4.07 -19.15
N MET A 115 -12.54 3.61 -17.90
CA MET A 115 -13.05 2.29 -17.50
C MET A 115 -14.17 2.30 -16.45
N ALA A 116 -14.46 3.40 -15.75
CA ALA A 116 -15.60 3.41 -14.82
C ALA A 116 -16.93 3.83 -15.47
N LEU A 117 -16.91 4.44 -16.66
CA LEU A 117 -18.10 4.95 -17.36
C LEU A 117 -19.14 3.86 -17.72
N PHE A 118 -18.75 2.57 -17.68
CA PHE A 118 -19.67 1.46 -17.95
C PHE A 118 -19.94 0.53 -16.75
N ALA A 119 -19.25 0.69 -15.62
CA ALA A 119 -19.34 -0.28 -14.52
C ALA A 119 -19.56 0.29 -13.10
N GLY A 120 -19.42 1.61 -12.87
CA GLY A 120 -19.63 2.18 -11.53
C GLY A 120 -18.77 1.54 -10.42
N GLY A 121 -17.63 0.95 -10.80
CA GLY A 121 -16.71 0.21 -9.93
C GLY A 121 -15.73 1.12 -9.21
N LYS A 122 -15.34 0.75 -7.98
CA LYS A 122 -14.25 1.39 -7.23
C LYS A 122 -12.99 0.54 -7.38
N LEU A 123 -11.84 1.20 -7.51
CA LEU A 123 -10.54 0.53 -7.42
C LEU A 123 -10.19 0.34 -5.95
N VAL A 124 -9.81 -0.87 -5.61
CA VAL A 124 -9.32 -1.20 -4.27
C VAL A 124 -7.81 -1.34 -4.38
N GLY A 125 -7.09 -0.44 -3.74
CA GLY A 125 -5.66 -0.50 -3.58
C GLY A 125 -5.31 -1.14 -2.25
N THR A 126 -4.36 -2.06 -2.24
CA THR A 126 -3.64 -2.43 -1.03
C THR A 126 -2.36 -1.59 -1.02
N SER A 127 -2.32 -0.54 -0.21
CA SER A 127 -1.07 0.11 0.15
C SER A 127 -0.47 -0.74 1.27
N PRO A 128 0.84 -0.90 1.35
CA PRO A 128 1.40 -1.25 2.65
C PRO A 128 1.03 -0.09 3.59
N GLN A 129 0.60 -0.43 4.79
CA GLN A 129 0.54 0.57 5.86
C GLN A 129 1.94 1.19 5.98
N THR A 130 2.03 2.45 6.39
CA THR A 130 3.23 3.20 6.79
C THR A 130 4.37 2.32 7.36
N ASP A 131 4.05 1.25 8.10
CA ASP A 131 5.02 0.29 8.67
C ASP A 131 5.48 -0.88 7.77
N THR A 132 5.19 -0.90 6.47
CA THR A 132 5.74 -1.88 5.49
C THR A 132 6.30 -1.21 4.24
N LEU A 133 6.60 0.08 4.32
CA LEU A 133 7.68 0.65 3.53
C LEU A 133 8.95 -0.04 4.02
N THR A 134 9.51 -0.93 3.20
CA THR A 134 10.78 -1.55 3.61
C THR A 134 11.86 -0.50 3.38
N VAL A 135 12.26 0.09 4.50
CA VAL A 135 13.33 1.06 4.63
C VAL A 135 14.64 0.29 4.78
N TYR A 136 15.56 0.46 3.84
CA TYR A 136 16.91 -0.13 3.85
C TYR A 136 17.95 0.94 4.04
#